data_AF-S7PGC0-F1
#
_entry.id   AF-S7PGC0-F1
#
_cell.length_a   1.000
_cell.length_b   1.000
_cell.length_c   1.000
_cell.angle_alpha   90.00
_cell.angle_beta   90.00
_cell.angle_gamma   90.00
#
_symmetry.space_group_name_H-M   'P 1'
#
loop_
_entity.id
_entity.type
_entity.pdbx_description
1 polymer ?
#
loop_
_entity_poly.entity_id
_entity_poly.type
_entity_poly.pdbx_seq_one_letter_code
_entity_poly.pdbx_strand_id
1 'polypeptide(L)' 'MRVGAGRGLCSLEFGADLKELLGSTKKINVNFQDPDGFSALHHAALNGNTELITLLLEAQAAVDIKDNKGKAWQGP' A
#
# COMPACT_ATOMS: atom_id res chain seq x y z
N MET A 1 26.50 -13.65 -53.51
CA MET A 1 26.91 -12.29 -53.08
C MET A 1 25.67 -11.40 -53.04
N ARG A 2 25.06 -11.22 -51.87
CA ARG A 2 24.06 -10.19 -51.61
C ARG A 2 24.34 -9.67 -50.21
N VAL A 3 24.93 -8.49 -50.17
CA VAL A 3 25.16 -7.70 -48.95
C VAL A 3 23.82 -7.10 -48.53
N GLY A 4 23.29 -7.54 -47.40
CA GLY A 4 22.13 -6.93 -46.75
C GLY A 4 22.62 -5.92 -45.71
N ALA A 5 22.51 -4.64 -46.02
CA ALA A 5 22.73 -3.56 -45.07
C ALA A 5 21.48 -3.35 -44.19
N GLY A 6 21.71 -3.06 -42.91
CA GLY A 6 20.74 -2.38 -42.05
C GLY A 6 19.98 -3.27 -41.07
N ARG A 7 20.39 -3.23 -39.80
CA ARG A 7 19.84 -2.30 -38.79
C ARG A 7 20.56 -2.57 -37.49
N GLY A 8 21.16 -1.52 -36.93
CA GLY A 8 21.84 -1.59 -35.63
C GLY A 8 20.90 -2.17 -34.58
N LEU A 9 21.41 -3.14 -33.82
CA LEU A 9 20.92 -3.41 -32.47
C LEU A 9 21.26 -2.18 -31.61
N CYS A 10 20.49 -1.11 -31.77
CA CYS A 10 20.38 -0.09 -30.73
C CYS A 10 19.61 -0.73 -29.59
N SER A 11 20.23 -0.73 -28.40
CA SER A 11 19.65 -0.86 -27.07
C SER A 11 18.26 -1.49 -27.03
N LEU A 12 18.20 -2.81 -26.83
CA LEU A 12 16.97 -3.44 -26.37
C LEU A 12 16.65 -2.85 -25.00
N GLU A 13 15.66 -1.99 -25.03
CA GLU A 13 15.05 -1.27 -23.95
C GLU A 13 14.59 -2.27 -22.88
N PHE A 14 15.31 -2.35 -21.77
CA PHE A 14 14.70 -2.71 -20.48
C PHE A 14 13.82 -1.54 -20.02
N GLY A 15 12.84 -1.16 -20.85
CA GLY A 15 11.66 -0.43 -20.42
C GLY A 15 10.75 -1.44 -19.74
N ALA A 16 11.20 -1.99 -18.60
CA ALA A 16 10.31 -2.72 -17.73
C ALA A 16 9.24 -1.72 -17.31
N ASP A 17 8.05 -1.85 -17.89
CA ASP A 17 6.88 -1.07 -17.57
C ASP A 17 6.75 -0.98 -16.05
N LEU A 18 6.98 0.23 -15.50
CA LEU A 18 6.72 0.54 -14.09
C LEU A 18 5.29 0.14 -13.71
N LYS A 19 4.38 0.02 -14.68
CA LYS A 19 3.03 -0.53 -14.53
C LYS A 19 2.98 -1.99 -14.13
N GLU A 20 3.92 -2.84 -14.55
CA GLU A 20 3.96 -4.25 -14.12
C GLU A 20 4.60 -4.37 -12.73
N LEU A 21 5.60 -3.54 -12.43
CA LEU A 21 6.20 -3.42 -11.09
C LEU A 21 5.21 -2.84 -10.07
N LEU A 22 4.43 -1.82 -10.46
CA LEU A 22 3.34 -1.22 -9.68
C LEU A 22 2.03 -2.02 -9.77
N GLY A 23 1.91 -2.97 -10.70
CA GLY A 23 0.83 -3.96 -10.72
C GLY A 23 0.95 -4.96 -9.58
N SER A 24 2.16 -5.08 -9.02
CA SER A 24 2.44 -5.76 -7.75
C SER A 24 2.30 -4.83 -6.54
N THR A 25 1.58 -3.70 -6.66
CA THR A 25 1.17 -2.89 -5.50
C THR A 25 0.37 -3.78 -4.57
N LYS A 26 1.10 -4.33 -3.60
CA LYS A 26 0.60 -5.15 -2.52
C LYS A 26 -0.64 -4.46 -2.01
N LYS A 27 -1.80 -5.06 -2.23
CA LYS A 27 -3.09 -4.51 -1.81
C LYS A 27 -2.99 -4.35 -0.30
N ILE A 28 -2.65 -3.14 0.16
CA ILE A 28 -2.42 -2.89 1.58
C ILE A 28 -3.79 -2.95 2.23
N ASN A 29 -4.01 -3.98 3.03
CA ASN A 29 -5.22 -4.06 3.81
C ASN A 29 -5.12 -3.05 4.95
N VAL A 30 -5.78 -1.90 4.79
CA VAL A 30 -5.85 -0.83 5.81
C VAL A 30 -6.46 -1.31 7.13
N ASN A 31 -7.22 -2.40 7.08
CA ASN A 31 -7.87 -3.06 8.21
C ASN A 31 -7.03 -4.18 8.82
N PHE A 32 -5.76 -4.32 8.40
CA PHE A 32 -4.86 -5.29 9.00
C PHE A 32 -4.73 -5.03 10.51
N GLN A 33 -4.85 -6.10 11.29
CA GLN A 33 -4.64 -6.10 12.73
C GLN A 33 -3.33 -6.81 13.03
N ASP A 34 -2.55 -6.27 13.96
CA ASP A 34 -1.38 -6.96 14.49
C ASP A 34 -1.81 -8.13 15.42
N PRO A 35 -0.86 -8.94 15.95
CA PRO A 35 -1.17 -10.05 16.86
C PRO A 35 -1.99 -9.67 18.11
N ASP A 36 -1.89 -8.42 18.58
CA ASP A 36 -2.68 -7.91 19.71
C ASP A 36 -4.08 -7.42 19.29
N GLY A 37 -4.40 -7.45 18.00
CA GLY A 37 -5.66 -6.99 17.44
C GLY A 37 -5.71 -5.50 17.14
N PHE A 38 -4.61 -4.75 17.27
CA PHE A 38 -4.58 -3.33 16.91
C PHE A 38 -4.51 -3.15 15.40
N SER A 39 -5.45 -2.37 14.90
CA SER A 39 -5.40 -1.85 13.53
C SER A 39 -4.50 -0.61 13.43
N ALA A 40 -4.21 -0.17 12.20
CA ALA A 40 -3.49 1.08 11.96
C ALA A 40 -4.15 2.29 12.66
N LEU A 41 -5.49 2.32 12.73
CA LEU A 41 -6.27 3.35 13.44
C LEU A 41 -6.01 3.35 14.95
N HIS A 42 -5.84 2.18 15.57
CA HIS A 42 -5.53 2.10 16.99
C HIS A 42 -4.16 2.73 17.29
N HIS A 43 -3.14 2.40 16.50
CA HIS A 43 -1.82 3.01 16.65
C HIS A 43 -1.83 4.52 16.40
N ALA A 44 -2.59 4.97 15.38
CA ALA A 44 -2.73 6.38 15.09
C ALA A 44 -3.39 7.15 16.27
N ALA A 45 -4.43 6.57 16.87
CA ALA A 45 -5.11 7.14 18.04
C ALA A 45 -4.21 7.15 19.29
N LEU A 46 -3.47 6.07 19.56
CA LEU A 46 -2.53 6.00 20.69
C LEU A 46 -1.43 7.05 20.60
N ASN A 47 -0.99 7.37 19.38
CA ASN A 47 0.00 8.42 19.14
C ASN A 47 -0.60 9.83 19.08
N GLY A 48 -1.94 9.98 19.11
CA GLY A 48 -2.61 11.26 18.91
C GLY A 48 -2.35 11.88 17.53
N ASN A 49 -2.00 11.06 16.53
CA ASN A 49 -1.62 11.56 15.22
C ASN A 49 -2.84 11.72 14.32
N THR A 50 -3.45 12.91 14.36
CA THR A 50 -4.66 13.24 13.60
C THR A 50 -4.46 13.18 12.10
N GLU A 51 -3.28 13.53 11.56
CA GLU A 51 -3.01 13.43 10.12
C GLU A 51 -3.04 11.98 9.66
N LEU A 52 -2.44 11.07 10.42
CA LEU A 52 -2.46 9.65 10.12
C LEU A 52 -3.88 9.07 10.22
N ILE A 53 -4.67 9.52 11.19
CA ILE A 53 -6.09 9.15 11.29
C ILE A 53 -6.85 9.59 10.04
N THR A 54 -6.69 10.85 9.60
CA THR A 54 -7.35 11.37 8.41
C THR A 54 -6.99 10.54 7.17
N LEU A 55 -5.70 10.27 6.94
CA LEU A 55 -5.24 9.43 5.84
C LEU A 55 -5.84 8.02 5.85
N LEU A 56 -5.95 7.40 7.04
CA LEU A 56 -6.54 6.07 7.18
C LEU A 56 -8.05 6.08 6.91
N LEU A 57 -8.75 7.12 7.37
CA LEU A 57 -10.18 7.30 7.10
C LEU A 57 -10.45 7.58 5.62
N GLU A 58 -9.63 8.40 4.97
CA GLU A 58 -9.67 8.62 3.51
C GLU A 58 -9.44 7.31 2.74
N ALA A 59 -8.62 6.42 3.28
CA ALA A 59 -8.39 5.09 2.75
C ALA A 59 -9.50 4.06 3.09
N GLN A 60 -10.65 4.51 3.61
CA GLN A 60 -11.77 3.69 4.06
C GLN A 60 -11.39 2.63 5.11
N ALA A 61 -10.48 2.95 6.03
CA ALA A 61 -10.22 2.09 7.17
C ALA A 61 -11.45 1.94 8.07
N ALA A 62 -11.71 0.74 8.54
CA ALA A 62 -12.83 0.42 9.40
C ALA A 62 -12.52 0.83 10.84
N VAL A 63 -13.40 1.67 11.38
CA VAL A 63 -13.32 2.20 12.74
C VAL A 63 -13.87 1.23 13.79
N ASP A 64 -14.74 0.30 13.37
CA ASP A 64 -15.38 -0.69 14.25
C ASP A 64 -14.51 -1.92 14.54
N ILE A 65 -13.29 -1.98 14.00
CA ILE A 65 -12.36 -3.08 14.27
C ILE A 65 -12.06 -3.10 15.77
N LYS A 66 -12.25 -4.26 16.41
CA LYS A 66 -11.97 -4.46 17.83
C LYS A 66 -10.64 -5.15 18.04
N ASP A 67 -9.85 -4.65 19.00
CA ASP A 67 -8.66 -5.33 19.50
C ASP A 67 -9.01 -6.62 20.26
N ASN A 68 -7.98 -7.37 20.68
CA ASN A 68 -8.17 -8.60 21.47
C ASN A 68 -8.80 -8.33 22.85
N LYS A 69 -8.88 -7.08 23.29
CA LYS A 69 -9.56 -6.64 24.51
C LYS A 69 -11.01 -6.22 24.26
N GLY A 70 -11.50 -6.34 23.02
CA GLY A 70 -12.84 -5.98 22.61
C GLY A 70 -13.06 -4.47 22.43
N LYS A 71 -12.01 -3.66 22.41
CA LYS A 71 -12.09 -2.21 22.24
C LYS A 71 -11.93 -1.83 20.77
N ALA A 72 -12.85 -1.03 20.26
CA ALA A 72 -12.75 -0.42 18.95
C ALA A 72 -12.02 0.93 19.02
N TRP A 73 -11.68 1.50 17.87
CA TRP A 73 -11.20 2.89 17.78
C TRP A 73 -12.28 3.83 18.31
N GLN A 74 -11.93 4.68 19.29
CA GLN A 74 -12.91 5.51 20.01
C GLN A 74 -12.94 6.97 19.56
N GLY A 75 -12.21 7.32 18.50
CA GLY A 75 -12.02 8.71 18.10
C GLY A 75 -11.10 9.48 19.06
N PRO A 76 -10.62 10.67 18.63
CA PRO A 76 -10.04 11.67 19.52
C PRO A 76 -11.10 12.36 20.40
#